data_AF-A0A532TMR7-F1
#
_entry.id   AF-A0A532TMR7-F1
#
_cell.length_a   1.000
_cell.length_b   1.000
_cell.length_c   1.000
_cell.angle_alpha   90.00
_cell.angle_beta   90.00
_cell.angle_gamma   90.00
#
_symmetry.space_group_name_H-M   'P 1'
#
loop_
_entity.id
_entity.type
_entity.pdbx_description
1 polymer ?
#
loop_
_entity_poly.entity_id
_entity_poly.type
_entity_poly.pdbx_seq_one_letter_code
_entity_poly.pdbx_strand_id
1 'polypeptide(L)'
;MRSEKWKVLVLKTSKLRRVRTSLKLVLRKAVHEELKDLNHLRDLYRKKQLNGTNIPSQAKREDSLIKETNELLQALSCSTLKCHGGITCKSIEMSKLSHDIATLGEDMVWNPLLKEWICINCYNFYYKTDAQKQHLQDAIRKKKEDDKTFEKWLSSQL
;
A
#
# COMPACT_ATOMS: atom_id res chain seq x y z
N MET A 1 4.75 -10.52 -18.47
CA MET A 1 3.66 -9.66 -18.98
C MET A 1 2.43 -9.83 -18.10
N ARG A 2 2.08 -8.84 -17.26
CA ARG A 2 0.86 -8.90 -16.44
C ARG A 2 -0.29 -8.29 -17.26
N SER A 3 -1.41 -9.01 -17.39
CA SER A 3 -2.55 -8.63 -18.22
C SER A 3 -3.07 -7.22 -17.92
N GLU A 4 -3.33 -6.42 -18.96
CA GLU A 4 -3.94 -5.08 -18.90
C GLU A 4 -5.39 -5.06 -18.41
N LYS A 5 -5.96 -6.24 -18.11
CA LYS A 5 -7.36 -6.39 -17.71
C LYS A 5 -7.50 -6.25 -16.19
N TRP A 6 -8.52 -5.49 -15.79
CA TRP A 6 -8.99 -5.43 -14.41
C TRP A 6 -9.39 -6.83 -13.93
N LYS A 7 -8.89 -7.24 -12.77
CA LYS A 7 -9.21 -8.55 -12.17
C LYS A 7 -9.98 -8.36 -10.88
N VAL A 8 -11.23 -8.82 -10.86
CA VAL A 8 -12.09 -8.78 -9.68
C VAL A 8 -12.03 -10.12 -8.97
N LEU A 9 -11.62 -10.15 -7.70
CA LEU A 9 -11.63 -11.36 -6.88
C LEU A 9 -12.89 -11.39 -6.02
N VAL A 10 -13.94 -12.06 -6.52
CA VAL A 10 -15.20 -12.27 -5.79
C VAL A 10 -15.21 -13.67 -5.19
N LEU A 11 -15.31 -13.76 -3.85
CA LEU A 11 -15.50 -15.04 -3.18
C LEU A 11 -16.99 -15.41 -3.21
N LYS A 12 -17.31 -16.55 -3.84
CA LYS A 12 -18.69 -16.98 -4.10
C LYS A 12 -19.47 -17.34 -2.83
N THR A 13 -18.82 -17.89 -1.80
CA THR A 13 -19.48 -18.38 -0.60
C THR A 13 -19.18 -17.52 0.62
N SER A 14 -20.15 -17.42 1.53
CA SER A 14 -20.00 -16.72 2.82
C SER A 14 -18.89 -17.35 3.68
N LYS A 15 -18.73 -18.68 3.63
CA LYS A 15 -17.65 -19.40 4.31
C LYS A 15 -16.27 -18.94 3.85
N LEU A 16 -16.04 -18.83 2.54
CA LEU A 16 -14.76 -18.34 2.00
C LEU A 16 -14.51 -16.88 2.36
N ARG A 17 -15.56 -16.04 2.34
CA ARG A 17 -15.43 -14.63 2.78
C ARG A 17 -15.02 -14.53 4.24
N ARG A 18 -15.61 -15.33 5.13
CA ARG A 18 -15.20 -15.40 6.54
C ARG A 18 -13.74 -15.83 6.68
N VAL A 19 -13.33 -16.91 6.01
CA VAL A 19 -11.93 -17.38 6.02
C VAL A 19 -10.97 -16.30 5.56
N ARG A 20 -11.28 -15.60 4.45
CA ARG A 20 -10.49 -14.45 3.99
C ARG A 20 -10.39 -13.37 5.07
N THR A 21 -11.51 -12.96 5.64
CA THR A 21 -11.55 -11.90 6.67
C THR A 21 -10.71 -12.28 7.88
N SER A 22 -10.83 -13.52 8.37
CA SER A 22 -10.00 -14.04 9.44
C SER A 22 -8.51 -14.03 9.07
N LEU A 23 -8.15 -14.52 7.88
CA LEU A 23 -6.76 -14.52 7.42
C LEU A 23 -6.19 -13.11 7.30
N LYS A 24 -6.95 -12.18 6.71
CA LYS A 24 -6.56 -10.76 6.61
C LYS A 24 -6.33 -10.15 8.00
N LEU A 25 -7.17 -10.48 8.97
CA LEU A 25 -7.05 -10.00 10.34
C LEU A 25 -5.78 -10.54 11.01
N VAL A 26 -5.51 -11.85 10.91
CA VAL A 26 -4.29 -12.47 11.45
C VAL A 26 -3.05 -11.86 10.83
N LEU A 27 -3.02 -11.72 9.50
CA LEU A 27 -1.88 -11.14 8.79
C LEU A 27 -1.67 -9.67 9.17
N ARG A 28 -2.73 -8.87 9.27
CA ARG A 28 -2.60 -7.47 9.72
C ARG A 28 -2.04 -7.38 11.14
N LYS A 29 -2.49 -8.26 12.04
CA LYS A 29 -1.96 -8.31 13.40
C LYS A 29 -0.49 -8.72 13.43
N ALA A 30 -0.11 -9.75 12.67
CA ALA A 30 1.29 -10.17 12.56
C ALA A 30 2.18 -9.03 12.03
N VAL A 31 1.76 -8.34 10.97
CA VAL A 31 2.48 -7.18 10.43
C VAL A 31 2.60 -6.05 11.46
N HIS A 32 1.55 -5.80 12.24
CA HIS A 32 1.57 -4.76 13.26
C HIS A 32 2.55 -5.07 14.40
N GLU A 33 2.57 -6.30 14.91
CA GLU A 33 3.53 -6.72 15.92
C GLU A 33 4.96 -6.67 15.37
N GLU A 34 5.20 -7.15 14.15
CA GLU A 34 6.53 -7.10 13.53
C GLU A 34 7.03 -5.66 13.37
N LEU A 35 6.17 -4.73 12.90
CA LEU A 35 6.53 -3.31 12.81
C LEU A 35 6.82 -2.70 14.18
N LYS A 36 6.11 -3.12 15.22
CA LYS A 36 6.35 -2.66 16.58
C LYS A 36 7.71 -3.14 17.10
N ASP A 37 8.07 -4.40 16.85
CA ASP A 37 9.35 -4.97 17.25
C ASP A 37 10.53 -4.32 16.50
N LEU A 38 10.40 -4.12 15.18
CA LEU A 38 11.39 -3.41 14.37
C LEU A 38 11.60 -1.97 14.86
N ASN A 39 10.52 -1.24 15.15
CA ASN A 39 10.61 0.12 15.68
C ASN A 39 11.24 0.14 17.08
N HIS A 40 10.90 -0.82 17.95
CA HIS A 40 11.49 -0.94 19.28
C HIS A 40 13.01 -1.14 19.20
N LEU A 41 13.46 -2.07 18.35
CA LEU A 41 14.89 -2.32 18.12
C LEU A 41 15.59 -1.07 17.58
N ARG A 42 14.98 -0.38 16.60
CA ARG A 42 15.54 0.86 16.05
C ARG A 42 15.68 1.95 17.13
N ASP A 43 14.68 2.10 17.99
CA ASP A 43 14.73 3.10 19.07
C ASP A 43 15.85 2.80 20.08
N LEU A 44 16.17 1.53 20.34
CA LEU A 44 17.32 1.15 21.17
C LEU A 44 18.65 1.58 20.55
N TYR A 45 18.83 1.41 19.23
CA TYR A 45 20.04 1.86 18.53
C TYR A 45 20.13 3.38 18.46
N ARG A 46 19.02 4.07 18.15
CA ARG A 46 18.96 5.53 18.12
C ARG A 46 19.31 6.14 19.48
N LYS A 47 18.82 5.58 20.59
CA LYS A 47 19.20 6.02 21.94
C LYS A 47 20.70 5.84 22.22
N LYS A 48 21.30 4.73 21.78
CA LYS A 48 22.75 4.51 21.92
C LYS A 48 23.58 5.49 21.10
N GLN A 49 23.10 5.86 19.91
CA GLN A 49 23.71 6.88 19.07
C GLN A 49 23.67 8.26 19.73
N LEU A 50 22.52 8.67 20.29
CA LEU A 50 22.41 9.92 21.04
C LEU A 50 23.35 9.96 22.26
N ASN A 51 23.58 8.81 22.88
CA ASN A 51 24.50 8.68 24.01
C ASN A 51 25.98 8.55 23.61
N GLY A 52 26.32 8.65 22.31
CA GLY A 52 27.71 8.56 21.82
C GLY A 52 28.35 7.17 21.93
N THR A 53 27.56 6.11 22.13
CA THR A 53 28.05 4.73 22.36
C THR A 53 27.90 3.83 21.14
N ASN A 54 27.61 4.40 19.97
CA ASN A 54 27.29 3.64 18.76
C ASN A 54 28.56 3.14 18.06
N ILE A 55 28.67 1.81 17.90
CA ILE A 55 29.78 1.14 17.22
C ILE A 55 29.41 0.99 15.74
N PRO A 56 30.35 1.04 14.76
CA PRO A 56 30.02 0.88 13.33
C PRO A 56 29.19 -0.37 12.99
N SER A 57 29.35 -1.46 13.74
CA SER A 57 28.55 -2.68 13.60
C SER A 57 27.07 -2.49 13.99
N GLN A 58 26.78 -1.59 14.92
CA GLN A 58 25.43 -1.25 15.36
C GLN A 58 24.74 -0.29 14.37
N ALA A 59 25.47 0.67 13.80
CA ALA A 59 24.95 1.50 12.70
C ALA A 59 24.52 0.64 11.49
N LYS A 60 25.35 -0.34 11.10
CA LYS A 60 24.99 -1.28 10.03
C LYS A 60 23.73 -2.11 10.34
N ARG A 61 23.50 -2.45 11.61
CA ARG A 61 22.28 -3.15 12.04
C ARG A 61 21.06 -2.24 11.98
N GLU A 62 21.21 -0.97 12.35
CA GLU A 62 20.15 0.02 12.21
C GLU A 62 19.73 0.19 10.74
N ASP A 63 20.68 0.27 9.82
CA ASP A 63 20.39 0.31 8.37
C ASP A 63 19.63 -0.94 7.91
N SER A 64 19.99 -2.13 8.41
CA SER A 64 19.25 -3.38 8.13
C SER A 64 17.81 -3.30 8.62
N LEU A 65 17.59 -2.82 9.85
CA LEU A 65 16.25 -2.68 10.42
C LEU A 65 15.39 -1.68 9.63
N ILE A 66 15.98 -0.58 9.17
CA ILE A 66 15.30 0.39 8.29
C ILE A 66 14.90 -0.28 6.99
N LYS A 67 15.80 -1.06 6.39
CA LYS A 67 15.54 -1.80 5.16
C LYS A 67 14.41 -2.81 5.36
N GLU A 68 14.46 -3.63 6.40
CA GLU A 68 13.41 -4.62 6.74
C GLU A 68 12.05 -3.94 6.98
N THR A 69 12.04 -2.81 7.70
CA THR A 69 10.82 -2.02 7.91
C THR A 69 10.24 -1.54 6.58
N ASN A 70 11.07 -1.02 5.68
CA ASN A 70 10.63 -0.54 4.38
C ASN A 70 10.12 -1.68 3.49
N GLU A 71 10.79 -2.83 3.50
CA GLU A 71 10.37 -4.02 2.77
C GLU A 71 9.00 -4.51 3.26
N LEU A 72 8.77 -4.54 4.58
CA LEU A 72 7.48 -4.92 5.16
C LEU A 72 6.36 -3.92 4.80
N LEU A 73 6.64 -2.61 4.90
CA LEU A 73 5.68 -1.58 4.51
C LEU A 73 5.35 -1.62 3.01
N GLN A 74 6.35 -1.88 2.17
CA GLN A 74 6.16 -2.05 0.72
C GLN A 74 5.35 -3.32 0.41
N ALA A 75 5.65 -4.44 1.07
CA ALA A 75 4.88 -5.67 0.92
C ALA A 75 3.41 -5.44 1.33
N LEU A 76 3.18 -4.71 2.43
CA LEU A 76 1.84 -4.36 2.90
C LEU A 76 1.11 -3.46 1.90
N SER A 77 1.77 -2.44 1.35
CA SER A 77 1.17 -1.48 0.39
C SER A 77 0.79 -2.14 -0.93
N CYS A 78 1.53 -3.16 -1.37
CA CYS A 78 1.25 -3.94 -2.57
C CYS A 78 0.32 -5.13 -2.33
N SER A 79 -0.15 -5.36 -1.11
CA SER A 79 -0.96 -6.54 -0.76
C SER A 79 -2.47 -6.29 -0.86
N THR A 80 -3.25 -7.37 -0.84
CA THR A 80 -4.71 -7.32 -0.67
C THR A 80 -5.15 -6.93 0.74
N LEU A 81 -4.19 -6.72 1.66
CA LEU A 81 -4.46 -6.33 3.05
C LEU A 81 -4.74 -4.85 3.19
N LYS A 82 -4.60 -4.00 2.16
CA LYS A 82 -5.02 -2.59 2.21
C LYS A 82 -5.71 -2.21 0.90
N CYS A 83 -6.61 -1.24 0.97
CA CYS A 83 -7.09 -0.55 -0.22
C CYS A 83 -6.17 0.64 -0.46
N HIS A 84 -5.56 0.71 -1.63
CA HIS A 84 -4.66 1.83 -1.96
C HIS A 84 -5.39 3.18 -2.09
N GLY A 85 -6.73 3.19 -2.15
CA GLY A 85 -7.52 4.42 -2.09
C GLY A 85 -7.24 5.27 -0.84
N GLY A 86 -6.59 4.74 0.20
CA GLY A 86 -6.07 5.54 1.30
C GLY A 86 -7.17 6.31 2.04
N ILE A 87 -7.03 7.64 2.12
CA ILE A 87 -8.01 8.55 2.76
C ILE A 87 -9.31 8.65 1.94
N THR A 88 -9.24 8.49 0.61
CA THR A 88 -10.41 8.54 -0.29
C THR A 88 -11.06 7.17 -0.50
N CYS A 89 -10.72 6.19 0.34
CA CYS A 89 -11.30 4.86 0.23
C CYS A 89 -12.80 4.87 0.57
N LYS A 90 -13.63 4.52 -0.41
CA LYS A 90 -15.10 4.49 -0.23
C LYS A 90 -15.56 3.47 0.80
N SER A 91 -14.91 2.32 0.95
CA SER A 91 -15.24 1.39 2.04
C SER A 91 -14.98 2.01 3.42
N ILE A 92 -13.98 2.88 3.55
CA ILE A 92 -13.69 3.55 4.82
C ILE A 92 -14.71 4.64 5.09
N GLU A 93 -14.99 5.49 4.10
CA GLU A 93 -16.02 6.54 4.17
C GLU A 93 -17.42 5.99 4.49
N MET A 94 -17.77 4.85 3.90
CA MET A 94 -19.07 4.20 4.11
C MET A 94 -19.15 3.43 5.43
N SER A 95 -18.01 3.09 6.05
CA SER A 95 -18.00 2.34 7.32
C SER A 95 -17.93 3.28 8.51
N LYS A 96 -18.61 2.93 9.59
CA LYS A 96 -18.36 3.53 10.93
C LYS A 96 -17.12 2.96 11.61
N LEU A 97 -16.34 2.15 10.90
CA LEU A 97 -15.24 1.37 11.45
C LEU A 97 -13.91 2.09 11.22
N SER A 98 -12.87 1.71 11.97
CA SER A 98 -11.53 2.25 11.75
C SER A 98 -10.98 1.84 10.37
N HIS A 99 -10.06 2.67 9.86
CA HIS A 99 -9.34 2.44 8.59
C HIS A 99 -8.78 1.00 8.50
N ASP A 100 -8.28 0.53 9.64
CA ASP A 100 -7.62 -0.77 9.83
C ASP A 100 -8.55 -1.98 9.83
N ILE A 101 -9.87 -1.80 9.68
CA ILE A 101 -10.82 -2.92 9.59
C ILE A 101 -11.88 -2.76 8.51
N ALA A 102 -12.15 -1.53 8.04
CA ALA A 102 -13.19 -1.22 7.05
C ALA A 102 -13.09 -2.04 5.74
N THR A 103 -11.89 -2.49 5.39
CA THR A 103 -11.61 -3.23 4.14
C THR A 103 -11.40 -4.74 4.33
N LEU A 104 -11.55 -5.27 5.55
CA LEU A 104 -11.35 -6.68 5.85
C LEU A 104 -12.40 -7.59 5.20
N GLY A 105 -13.65 -7.13 5.15
CA GLY A 105 -14.78 -7.86 4.56
C GLY A 105 -14.84 -7.76 3.04
N GLU A 106 -14.13 -6.81 2.46
CA GLU A 106 -14.31 -6.41 1.06
C GLU A 106 -13.62 -7.36 0.07
N ASP A 107 -14.28 -7.52 -1.07
CA ASP A 107 -13.67 -8.08 -2.28
C ASP A 107 -12.63 -7.08 -2.83
N MET A 108 -11.57 -7.61 -3.43
CA MET A 108 -10.46 -6.81 -3.93
C MET A 108 -10.40 -6.87 -5.45
N VAL A 109 -10.01 -5.75 -6.05
CA VAL A 109 -9.86 -5.59 -7.49
C VAL A 109 -8.44 -5.14 -7.78
N TRP A 110 -7.76 -5.82 -8.70
CA TRP A 110 -6.47 -5.39 -9.21
C TRP A 110 -6.68 -4.28 -10.23
N ASN A 111 -6.12 -3.10 -9.95
CA ASN A 111 -6.03 -1.99 -10.88
C ASN A 111 -4.73 -2.14 -11.71
N PRO A 112 -4.81 -2.48 -13.01
CA PRO A 112 -3.63 -2.67 -13.85
C PRO A 112 -2.94 -1.35 -14.21
N LEU A 113 -3.66 -0.22 -14.18
CA LEU A 113 -3.13 1.10 -14.54
C LEU A 113 -2.22 1.65 -13.44
N LEU A 114 -2.63 1.48 -12.18
CA LEU A 114 -1.85 1.89 -11.00
C LEU A 114 -0.96 0.76 -10.45
N LYS A 115 -1.18 -0.48 -10.89
CA LYS A 115 -0.50 -1.70 -10.39
C LYS A 115 -0.72 -1.93 -8.89
N GLU A 116 -1.96 -1.76 -8.44
CA GLU A 116 -2.34 -1.77 -7.03
C GLU A 116 -3.66 -2.50 -6.79
N TRP A 117 -3.87 -2.96 -5.55
CA TRP A 117 -5.14 -3.52 -5.10
C TRP A 117 -6.04 -2.44 -4.51
N ILE A 118 -7.29 -2.41 -4.96
CA ILE A 118 -8.34 -1.54 -4.42
C ILE A 118 -9.52 -2.39 -3.96
N CYS A 119 -10.32 -1.89 -3.02
CA CYS A 119 -11.56 -2.56 -2.64
C CYS A 119 -12.61 -2.42 -3.75
N ILE A 120 -13.58 -3.34 -3.77
CA ILE A 120 -14.66 -3.35 -4.74
C ILE A 120 -15.48 -2.05 -4.75
N ASN A 121 -15.62 -1.38 -3.60
CA ASN A 121 -16.35 -0.11 -3.54
C ASN A 121 -15.59 1.03 -4.21
N CYS A 122 -14.27 1.12 -4.03
CA CYS A 122 -13.44 2.06 -4.78
C CYS A 122 -13.48 1.77 -6.28
N TYR A 123 -13.43 0.49 -6.68
CA TYR A 123 -13.59 0.12 -8.08
C TYR A 123 -14.94 0.58 -8.63
N ASN A 124 -16.04 0.26 -7.93
CA ASN A 124 -17.38 0.59 -8.38
C ASN A 124 -17.62 2.10 -8.48
N PHE A 125 -17.03 2.88 -7.58
CA PHE A 125 -17.19 4.32 -7.56
C PHE A 125 -16.32 5.02 -8.61
N TYR A 126 -15.03 4.68 -8.69
CA TYR A 126 -14.06 5.42 -9.50
C TYR A 126 -13.76 4.82 -10.86
N TYR A 127 -14.00 3.52 -11.08
CA TYR A 127 -13.42 2.78 -12.22
C TYR A 127 -14.37 1.76 -12.86
N LYS A 128 -15.67 1.82 -12.57
CA LYS A 128 -16.65 0.84 -13.07
C LYS A 128 -16.85 0.98 -14.57
N THR A 129 -16.93 2.21 -15.06
CA THR A 129 -17.20 2.51 -16.48
C THR A 129 -15.92 2.69 -17.27
N ASP A 130 -15.99 2.49 -18.58
CA ASP A 130 -14.82 2.67 -19.45
C ASP A 130 -14.43 4.16 -19.58
N ALA A 131 -15.39 5.08 -19.53
CA ALA A 131 -15.13 6.52 -19.47
C ALA A 131 -14.30 6.90 -18.24
N GLN A 132 -14.61 6.32 -17.07
CA GLN A 132 -13.84 6.52 -15.84
C GLN A 132 -12.41 5.97 -15.94
N LYS A 133 -12.25 4.78 -16.53
CA LYS A 133 -10.93 4.19 -16.76
C LYS A 133 -10.11 5.03 -17.75
N GLN A 134 -10.76 5.56 -18.79
CA GLN A 134 -10.15 6.43 -19.78
C GLN A 134 -9.66 7.74 -19.14
N HIS A 135 -10.48 8.37 -18.29
CA HIS A 135 -10.08 9.55 -17.54
C HIS A 135 -8.82 9.31 -16.69
N LEU A 136 -8.72 8.15 -16.03
CA LEU A 136 -7.51 7.77 -15.30
C LEU A 136 -6.30 7.61 -16.23
N GLN A 137 -6.47 6.97 -17.39
CA GLN A 137 -5.39 6.81 -18.38
C GLN A 137 -4.89 8.17 -18.88
N ASP A 138 -5.80 9.09 -19.20
CA ASP A 138 -5.45 10.44 -19.67
C ASP A 138 -4.72 11.23 -18.57
N ALA A 139 -5.16 11.13 -17.31
CA ALA A 139 -4.46 11.74 -16.18
C ALA A 139 -3.04 11.18 -15.99
N ILE A 140 -2.87 9.85 -16.12
CA ILE A 140 -1.55 9.20 -16.06
C ILE A 140 -0.66 9.65 -17.22
N ARG A 141 -1.22 9.75 -18.45
CA ARG A 141 -0.47 10.22 -19.62
C ARG A 141 -0.01 11.66 -19.43
N LYS A 142 -0.91 12.55 -19.01
CA LYS A 142 -0.61 13.95 -18.74
C LYS A 142 0.50 14.10 -17.70
N LYS A 143 0.41 13.39 -16.57
CA LYS A 143 1.46 13.42 -15.54
C LYS A 143 2.84 13.02 -16.10
N LYS A 144 2.90 11.99 -16.95
CA LYS A 144 4.17 11.59 -17.59
C LYS A 144 4.72 12.64 -18.56
N GLU A 145 3.84 13.39 -19.22
CA GLU A 145 4.23 14.49 -20.09
C GLU A 145 4.76 15.68 -19.27
N ASP A 146 4.09 16.00 -18.16
CA ASP A 146 4.50 17.01 -17.21
C ASP A 146 5.88 16.66 -16.59
N ASP A 147 6.06 15.41 -16.13
CA ASP A 147 7.33 14.91 -15.59
C ASP A 147 8.46 15.03 -16.63
N LYS A 148 8.23 14.64 -17.89
CA LYS A 148 9.21 14.81 -18.97
C LYS A 148 9.57 16.27 -19.23
N THR A 149 8.59 17.15 -19.13
CA THR A 149 8.79 18.59 -19.34
C THR A 149 9.63 19.17 -18.20
N PHE A 150 9.34 18.75 -16.97
CA PHE A 150 10.12 19.11 -15.79
C PHE A 150 11.57 18.62 -15.89
N GLU A 151 11.81 17.36 -16.26
CA GLU A 151 13.17 16.82 -16.42
C GLU A 151 13.96 17.57 -17.51
N LYS A 152 13.32 17.91 -18.63
CA LYS A 152 13.96 18.74 -19.67
C LYS A 152 14.34 20.12 -19.13
N TRP A 153 13.43 20.76 -18.40
CA TRP A 153 13.72 22.04 -17.76
C TRP A 153 14.89 21.92 -16.78
N LEU A 154 14.88 20.90 -15.91
CA LEU A 154 15.95 20.65 -14.94
C LEU A 154 17.31 20.47 -15.64
N SER A 155 17.34 19.69 -16.72
CA SER A 155 18.57 19.47 -17.51
C SER A 155 19.08 20.70 -18.26
N SER A 156 18.24 21.73 -18.44
CA SER A 156 18.64 23.00 -19.06
C SER A 156 19.22 24.02 -18.08
N GLN A 157 19.14 23.74 -16.77
CA GLN A 157 19.64 24.59 -15.68
C GLN A 157 21.00 24.10 -15.11
N LEU A 158 21.46 22.92 -15.54
CA LEU A 158 22.75 22.32 -15.19
C LEU A 158 23.70 22.43 -16.37
#